data_AF-A0A951KKA5-F1
#
_entry.id   AF-A0A951KKA5-F1
#
_cell.length_a   1.000
_cell.length_b   1.000
_cell.length_c   1.000
_cell.angle_alpha   90.00
_cell.angle_beta   90.00
_cell.angle_gamma   90.00
#
_symmetry.space_group_name_H-M   'P 1'
#
loop_
_entity.id
_entity.type
_entity.pdbx_description
1 polymer ?
#
loop_
_entity_poly.entity_id
_entity_poly.type
_entity_poly.pdbx_seq_one_letter_code
_entity_poly.pdbx_strand_id
1 'polypeptide(L)'
;MPVVTPDNDPLYRLRHSTAHVMAQAVLEIFPEGKIAIGPPVENGFYYDFDLPRTLSPDDLADIEKRMRRIVQGKHTFAGREVSADEARELFKEQPYKLELIEGLQKGADEYGEKQIGTAGAEREGNQVVITTFKHDTFEDLCRGPHVDSTSEIKPDAFKLLRVSGAYWRGDENRPQLQRIYGTVWPNKKELEAYLNRLEEAKKRDHRKLGRELGLFHFSDEVGPGIPLLTPKGAMMRHLMEQYVRESEIRYGYEHVWTGNLVKESLYAKSGHLENYRDSMYPPMVEDAEHGQVYRLKPMNCPSHMTLYNEMGVHSYREFPLRFAEFCTLYRFEKAGELNGMTRVRSLTQDDCHIFCTPEQIESEFSLALQLIREVFETYGFYDYYV
;
A
#
# COMPACT_ATOMS: atom_id res chain seq x y z
N MET A 1 1.98 -4.18 3.57
CA MET A 1 1.44 -5.53 3.80
C MET A 1 0.03 -5.32 4.28
N PRO A 2 -0.98 -5.92 3.63
CA PRO A 2 -2.37 -5.76 4.03
C PRO A 2 -2.57 -6.35 5.44
N VAL A 3 -3.42 -5.70 6.23
CA VAL A 3 -3.89 -6.24 7.50
C VAL A 3 -4.74 -7.48 7.22
N VAL A 4 -4.57 -8.52 8.02
CA VAL A 4 -5.29 -9.80 7.88
C VAL A 4 -6.33 -9.94 8.98
N THR A 5 -7.34 -10.79 8.74
CA THR A 5 -8.41 -11.13 9.68
C THR A 5 -8.36 -12.62 10.02
N PRO A 6 -9.05 -13.07 11.09
CA PRO A 6 -9.15 -14.50 11.40
C PRO A 6 -9.70 -15.35 10.25
N ASP A 7 -10.53 -14.76 9.39
CA ASP A 7 -11.20 -15.46 8.29
C ASP A 7 -10.30 -15.66 7.07
N ASN A 8 -9.30 -14.78 6.88
CA ASN A 8 -8.44 -14.80 5.69
C ASN A 8 -7.00 -15.27 5.96
N ASP A 9 -6.64 -15.52 7.22
CA ASP A 9 -5.31 -16.00 7.59
C ASP A 9 -5.34 -17.05 8.71
N PRO A 10 -4.99 -18.32 8.42
CA PRO A 10 -4.97 -19.39 9.43
C PRO A 10 -3.93 -19.15 10.53
N LEU A 11 -2.94 -18.27 10.31
CA LEU A 11 -1.91 -17.91 11.29
C LEU A 11 -2.24 -16.60 12.04
N TYR A 12 -3.43 -16.04 11.86
CA TYR A 12 -3.84 -14.77 12.48
C TYR A 12 -3.53 -14.76 13.99
N ARG A 13 -4.03 -15.74 14.75
CA ARG A 13 -3.86 -15.82 16.21
C ARG A 13 -2.38 -15.84 16.61
N LEU A 14 -1.57 -16.59 15.86
CA LEU A 14 -0.14 -16.74 16.12
C LEU A 14 0.60 -15.42 15.87
N ARG A 15 0.33 -14.76 14.74
CA ARG A 15 0.91 -13.46 14.36
C ARG A 15 0.54 -12.37 15.35
N HIS A 16 -0.75 -12.29 15.68
CA HIS A 16 -1.29 -11.30 16.60
C HIS A 16 -0.70 -11.45 18.01
N SER A 17 -0.66 -12.68 18.53
CA SER A 17 -0.08 -12.96 19.85
C SER A 17 1.42 -12.71 19.89
N THR A 18 2.14 -12.95 18.78
CA THR A 18 3.58 -12.65 18.71
C THR A 18 3.83 -11.14 18.66
N ALA A 19 2.91 -10.35 18.07
CA ALA A 19 2.97 -8.88 18.14
C ALA A 19 2.85 -8.38 19.59
N HIS A 20 1.94 -8.95 20.39
CA HIS A 20 1.81 -8.63 21.82
C HIS A 20 3.07 -8.99 22.61
N VAL A 21 3.66 -10.17 22.36
CA VAL A 21 4.93 -10.57 22.98
C VAL A 21 6.06 -9.62 22.61
N MET A 22 6.09 -9.13 21.36
CA MET A 22 7.05 -8.11 20.94
C MET A 22 6.83 -6.79 21.69
N ALA A 23 5.58 -6.34 21.83
CA ALA A 23 5.27 -5.10 22.56
C ALA A 23 5.64 -5.19 24.03
N GLN A 24 5.39 -6.31 24.70
CA GLN A 24 5.89 -6.56 26.05
C GLN A 24 7.42 -6.44 26.10
N ALA A 25 8.14 -7.13 25.21
CA ALA A 25 9.59 -7.09 25.17
C ALA A 25 10.15 -5.68 24.97
N VAL A 26 9.50 -4.87 24.11
CA VAL A 26 9.89 -3.48 23.87
C VAL A 26 9.66 -2.64 25.12
N LEU A 27 8.49 -2.72 25.77
CA LEU A 27 8.20 -1.93 26.97
C LEU A 27 9.05 -2.31 28.18
N GLU A 28 9.52 -3.56 28.28
CA GLU A 28 10.48 -3.93 29.32
C GLU A 28 11.87 -3.33 29.10
N ILE A 29 12.28 -3.11 27.85
CA ILE A 29 13.55 -2.46 27.50
C ILE A 29 13.41 -0.93 27.54
N PHE A 30 12.25 -0.41 27.15
CA PHE A 30 11.91 1.02 27.10
C PHE A 30 10.65 1.30 27.94
N PRO A 31 10.75 1.40 29.27
CA PRO A 31 9.59 1.56 30.16
C PRO A 31 8.76 2.82 29.91
N GLU A 32 9.37 3.88 29.37
CA GLU A 32 8.69 5.13 29.03
C GLU A 32 8.02 5.11 27.64
N GLY A 33 8.24 4.04 26.86
CA GLY A 33 7.73 3.90 25.51
C GLY A 33 6.21 3.93 25.43
N LYS A 34 5.69 4.56 24.38
CA LYS A 34 4.25 4.57 24.09
C LYS A 34 3.93 3.62 22.94
N ILE A 35 2.86 2.85 23.10
CA ILE A 35 2.38 1.89 22.11
C ILE A 35 1.21 2.47 21.33
N ALA A 36 1.20 2.23 20.02
CA ALA A 36 0.11 2.63 19.13
C ALA A 36 -0.63 1.37 18.63
N ILE A 37 -0.48 1.01 17.36
CA ILE A 37 -1.17 -0.13 16.73
C ILE A 37 -0.22 -1.27 16.40
N GLY A 38 -0.70 -2.50 16.53
CA GLY A 38 0.09 -3.72 16.38
C GLY A 38 -0.57 -4.85 15.59
N PRO A 39 -1.10 -4.60 14.37
CA PRO A 39 -1.92 -5.60 13.69
C PRO A 39 -1.09 -6.76 13.13
N PRO A 40 -1.69 -7.97 13.06
CA PRO A 40 -1.20 -9.00 12.16
C PRO A 40 -1.36 -8.53 10.71
N VAL A 41 -0.37 -8.85 9.89
CA VAL A 41 -0.38 -8.56 8.45
C VAL A 41 -0.06 -9.81 7.65
N GLU A 42 -0.22 -9.73 6.34
CA GLU A 42 0.20 -10.80 5.46
C GLU A 42 1.68 -11.15 5.68
N ASN A 43 1.95 -12.43 5.89
CA ASN A 43 3.25 -13.03 6.21
C ASN A 43 3.93 -12.52 7.50
N GLY A 44 3.23 -11.82 8.41
CA GLY A 44 3.82 -11.39 9.67
C GLY A 44 2.96 -10.49 10.54
N PHE A 45 3.59 -9.53 11.20
CA PHE A 45 2.96 -8.52 12.04
C PHE A 45 3.86 -7.27 12.08
N TYR A 46 3.31 -6.15 12.52
CA TYR A 46 4.12 -5.02 12.94
C TYR A 46 3.57 -4.41 14.22
N TYR A 47 4.35 -3.52 14.84
CA TYR A 47 3.86 -2.69 15.92
C TYR A 47 4.55 -1.33 15.92
N ASP A 48 3.76 -0.29 16.13
CA ASP A 48 4.19 1.10 16.16
C ASP A 48 4.47 1.57 17.58
N PHE A 49 5.66 2.15 17.77
CA PHE A 49 6.14 2.64 19.06
C PHE A 49 6.59 4.09 18.98
N ASP A 50 6.30 4.86 20.01
CA ASP A 50 6.94 6.13 20.31
C ASP A 50 7.97 5.89 21.41
N LEU A 51 9.25 6.06 21.09
CA LEU A 51 10.38 5.66 21.94
C LEU A 51 11.34 6.84 22.12
N PRO A 52 12.06 6.92 23.25
CA PRO A 52 12.96 8.04 23.55
C PRO A 52 14.14 8.18 22.59
N ARG A 53 14.45 7.12 21.82
CA ARG A 53 15.47 7.14 20.77
C ARG A 53 15.12 6.20 19.63
N THR A 54 15.80 6.38 18.50
CA THR A 54 15.69 5.47 17.36
C THR A 54 16.26 4.08 17.69
N LEU A 55 15.59 3.04 17.21
CA LEU A 55 16.02 1.65 17.30
C LEU A 55 17.13 1.33 16.29
N SER A 56 18.15 0.62 16.76
CA SER A 56 19.24 0.07 15.97
C SER A 56 18.98 -1.41 15.62
N PRO A 57 19.72 -1.99 14.67
CA PRO A 57 19.69 -3.43 14.43
C PRO A 57 20.03 -4.28 15.67
N ASP A 58 20.91 -3.79 16.55
CA ASP A 58 21.28 -4.48 17.79
C ASP A 58 20.11 -4.51 18.78
N ASP A 59 19.31 -3.44 18.85
CA ASP A 59 18.09 -3.41 19.67
C ASP A 59 17.11 -4.50 19.23
N LEU A 60 16.97 -4.75 17.92
CA LEU A 60 16.12 -5.85 17.43
C LEU A 60 16.62 -7.22 17.92
N ALA A 61 17.92 -7.43 17.99
CA ALA A 61 18.48 -8.67 18.51
C ALA A 61 18.17 -8.86 20.01
N ASP A 62 18.26 -7.78 20.79
CA ASP A 62 17.94 -7.79 22.22
C ASP A 62 16.44 -7.96 22.49
N ILE A 63 15.58 -7.27 21.72
CA ILE A 63 14.13 -7.46 21.78
C ILE A 63 13.78 -8.90 21.44
N GLU A 64 14.32 -9.46 20.35
CA GLU A 64 14.04 -10.84 19.94
C GLU A 64 14.51 -11.85 21.00
N LYS A 65 15.67 -11.61 21.63
CA LYS A 65 16.15 -12.41 22.77
C LYS A 65 15.21 -12.31 23.97
N ARG A 66 14.65 -11.13 24.26
CA ARG A 66 13.69 -10.96 25.34
C ARG A 66 12.36 -11.64 25.03
N MET A 67 11.85 -11.51 23.80
CA MET A 67 10.66 -12.21 23.32
C MET A 67 10.78 -13.73 23.56
N ARG A 68 11.94 -14.32 23.22
CA ARG A 68 12.20 -15.75 23.46
C ARG A 68 12.08 -16.15 24.94
N ARG A 69 12.50 -15.27 25.86
CA ARG A 69 12.35 -15.49 27.31
C ARG A 69 10.90 -15.39 27.75
N ILE A 70 10.12 -14.46 27.18
CA ILE A 70 8.68 -14.30 27.49
C ILE A 70 7.92 -15.57 27.08
N VAL A 71 8.11 -16.06 25.85
CA VAL A 71 7.38 -17.27 25.39
C VAL A 71 7.76 -18.53 26.18
N GLN A 72 8.98 -18.61 26.71
CA GLN A 72 9.39 -19.70 27.60
C GLN A 72 8.66 -19.68 28.95
N GLY A 73 8.09 -18.54 29.35
CA GLY A 73 7.27 -18.41 30.56
C GLY A 73 5.88 -19.06 30.46
N LYS A 74 5.43 -19.42 29.24
CA LYS A 74 4.16 -20.15 28.98
C LYS A 74 2.91 -19.46 29.54
N HIS A 75 2.93 -18.13 29.63
CA HIS A 75 1.81 -17.31 30.08
C HIS A 75 0.56 -17.50 29.21
N THR A 76 -0.60 -17.55 29.85
CA THR A 76 -1.91 -17.62 29.19
C THR A 76 -2.35 -16.23 28.72
N PHE A 77 -3.01 -16.15 27.57
CA PHE A 77 -3.70 -14.93 27.15
C PHE A 77 -5.09 -14.88 27.79
N ALA A 78 -5.34 -13.86 28.60
CA ALA A 78 -6.62 -13.64 29.25
C ALA A 78 -7.29 -12.39 28.67
N GLY A 79 -8.37 -12.61 27.92
CA GLY A 79 -9.24 -11.54 27.44
C GLY A 79 -10.24 -11.12 28.52
N ARG A 80 -10.48 -9.82 28.66
CA ARG A 80 -11.55 -9.28 29.51
C ARG A 80 -12.20 -8.06 28.88
N GLU A 81 -13.49 -7.95 29.08
CA GLU A 81 -14.27 -6.77 28.72
C GLU A 81 -14.12 -5.70 29.81
N VAL A 82 -13.92 -4.47 29.37
CA VAL A 82 -13.76 -3.30 30.22
C VAL A 82 -14.64 -2.17 29.71
N SER A 83 -15.06 -1.32 30.64
CA SER A 83 -15.74 -0.07 30.26
C SER A 83 -14.74 0.90 29.63
N ALA A 84 -15.25 1.87 28.86
CA ALA A 84 -14.38 2.93 28.32
C ALA A 84 -13.67 3.75 29.41
N ASP A 85 -14.28 3.93 30.58
CA ASP A 85 -13.66 4.65 31.70
C ASP A 85 -12.53 3.82 32.32
N GLU A 86 -12.73 2.51 32.49
CA GLU A 86 -11.70 1.59 32.96
C GLU A 86 -10.55 1.46 31.97
N ALA A 87 -10.84 1.38 30.67
CA ALA A 87 -9.81 1.38 29.63
C ALA A 87 -8.97 2.67 29.66
N ARG A 88 -9.60 3.84 29.89
CA ARG A 88 -8.85 5.10 29.99
C ARG A 88 -7.95 5.14 31.22
N GLU A 89 -8.37 4.59 32.34
CA GLU A 89 -7.51 4.50 33.53
C GLU A 89 -6.34 3.52 33.30
N LEU A 90 -6.61 2.37 32.67
CA LEU A 90 -5.59 1.37 32.35
C LEU A 90 -4.52 1.92 31.41
N PHE A 91 -4.92 2.73 30.43
CA PHE A 91 -4.05 3.29 29.40
C PHE A 91 -3.78 4.79 29.57
N LYS A 92 -3.90 5.34 30.78
CA LYS A 92 -3.75 6.79 31.04
C LYS A 92 -2.41 7.39 30.61
N GLU A 93 -1.36 6.58 30.66
CA GLU A 93 -0.01 6.97 30.25
C GLU A 93 0.25 6.68 28.76
N GLN A 94 -0.74 6.19 28.00
CA GLN A 94 -0.61 5.75 26.62
C GLN A 94 -1.48 6.62 25.70
N PRO A 95 -0.98 7.78 25.22
CA PRO A 95 -1.80 8.79 24.53
C PRO A 95 -2.46 8.26 23.26
N TYR A 96 -1.77 7.40 22.49
CA TYR A 96 -2.32 6.80 21.28
C TYR A 96 -3.49 5.85 21.59
N LYS A 97 -3.42 5.11 22.70
CA LYS A 97 -4.51 4.23 23.17
C LYS A 97 -5.71 5.03 23.67
N LEU A 98 -5.49 6.16 24.34
CA LEU A 98 -6.58 7.08 24.73
C LEU A 98 -7.34 7.61 23.52
N GLU A 99 -6.63 8.00 22.46
CA GLU A 99 -7.26 8.44 21.21
C GLU A 99 -8.04 7.30 20.52
N LEU A 100 -7.53 6.07 20.56
CA LEU A 100 -8.26 4.90 20.05
C LEU A 100 -9.56 4.67 20.83
N ILE A 101 -9.51 4.73 22.17
CA ILE A 101 -10.70 4.59 23.02
C ILE A 101 -11.74 5.65 22.68
N GLU A 102 -11.33 6.91 22.49
CA GLU A 102 -12.23 7.98 22.07
C GLU A 102 -12.85 7.71 20.68
N GLY A 103 -12.04 7.18 19.75
CA GLY A 103 -12.50 6.76 18.43
C GLY A 103 -13.56 5.65 18.49
N LEU A 104 -13.31 4.60 19.28
CA LEU A 104 -14.22 3.49 19.52
C LEU A 104 -15.56 3.98 20.09
N GLN A 105 -15.53 4.94 21.02
CA GLN A 105 -16.74 5.55 21.57
C GLN A 105 -17.58 6.29 20.52
N LYS A 106 -16.91 6.89 19.53
CA LYS A 106 -17.55 7.60 18.41
C LYS A 106 -17.94 6.65 17.25
N GLY A 107 -17.73 5.35 17.39
CA GLY A 107 -18.09 4.33 16.41
C GLY A 107 -17.08 4.14 15.27
N ALA A 108 -15.81 4.53 15.47
CA ALA A 108 -14.71 4.08 14.62
C ALA A 108 -14.24 2.68 15.07
N ASP A 109 -13.55 1.96 14.19
CA ASP A 109 -12.84 0.73 14.55
C ASP A 109 -11.44 1.01 15.16
N GLU A 110 -10.72 -0.07 15.50
CA GLU A 110 -9.36 -0.02 16.07
C GLU A 110 -8.29 0.58 15.13
N TYR A 111 -8.62 0.80 13.85
CA TYR A 111 -7.77 1.44 12.85
C TYR A 111 -8.23 2.86 12.49
N GLY A 112 -9.37 3.30 13.03
CA GLY A 112 -9.90 4.64 12.82
C GLY A 112 -10.84 4.80 11.63
N GLU A 113 -11.29 3.71 11.03
CA GLU A 113 -12.26 3.73 9.93
C GLU A 113 -13.70 3.73 10.47
N LYS A 114 -14.58 4.51 9.83
CA LYS A 114 -16.02 4.50 10.11
C LYS A 114 -16.66 3.33 9.37
N GLN A 115 -16.77 2.17 10.00
CA GLN A 115 -17.59 1.08 9.47
C GLN A 115 -18.98 1.09 10.09
N ILE A 116 -20.00 1.09 9.23
CA ILE A 116 -21.38 0.80 9.62
C ILE A 116 -21.45 -0.72 9.83
N GLY A 117 -21.36 -1.14 11.10
CA GLY A 117 -21.40 -2.56 11.49
C GLY A 117 -20.01 -3.20 11.50
N THR A 118 -19.51 -3.47 12.72
CA THR A 118 -18.20 -4.08 13.10
C THR A 118 -17.00 -3.13 12.90
N ALA A 119 -15.95 -3.06 13.72
CA ALA A 119 -15.34 -4.00 14.67
C ALA A 119 -14.57 -3.25 15.79
N GLY A 120 -14.63 -3.72 17.04
CA GLY A 120 -13.79 -3.23 18.16
C GLY A 120 -14.55 -2.68 19.37
N ALA A 121 -15.84 -2.37 19.19
CA ALA A 121 -16.77 -2.15 20.28
C ALA A 121 -18.13 -2.75 19.94
N GLU A 122 -18.63 -3.65 20.79
CA GLU A 122 -20.02 -4.06 20.72
C GLU A 122 -20.85 -3.03 21.50
N ARG A 123 -21.92 -2.53 20.87
CA ARG A 123 -22.87 -1.65 21.55
C ARG A 123 -23.90 -2.49 22.26
N GLU A 124 -23.76 -2.64 23.56
CA GLU A 124 -24.83 -3.15 24.41
C GLU A 124 -25.66 -1.94 24.90
N GLY A 125 -26.72 -1.62 24.16
CA GLY A 125 -27.51 -0.41 24.39
C GLY A 125 -26.75 0.88 24.07
N ASN A 126 -26.50 1.72 25.09
CA ASN A 126 -25.83 3.03 24.97
C ASN A 126 -24.33 2.99 25.35
N GLN A 127 -23.78 1.80 25.65
CA GLN A 127 -22.42 1.63 26.14
C GLN A 127 -21.53 0.89 25.11
N VAL A 128 -20.27 1.30 25.06
CA VAL A 128 -19.23 0.80 24.15
C VAL A 128 -18.40 -0.18 24.97
N VAL A 129 -18.53 -1.48 24.71
CA VAL A 129 -17.74 -2.52 25.38
C VAL A 129 -16.40 -2.64 24.69
N ILE A 130 -15.30 -2.49 25.44
CA ILE A 130 -13.93 -2.55 24.93
C ILE A 130 -13.28 -3.83 25.45
N THR A 131 -12.56 -4.56 24.61
CA THR A 131 -11.83 -5.76 25.03
C THR A 131 -10.35 -5.44 25.25
N THR A 132 -9.78 -6.05 26.28
CA THR A 132 -8.34 -6.02 26.57
C THR A 132 -7.82 -7.44 26.69
N PHE A 133 -6.58 -7.67 26.27
CA PHE A 133 -5.90 -8.95 26.43
C PHE A 133 -4.62 -8.79 27.23
N LYS A 134 -4.52 -9.57 28.30
CA LYS A 134 -3.35 -9.63 29.16
C LYS A 134 -2.59 -10.93 28.97
N HIS A 135 -1.26 -10.84 28.88
CA HIS A 135 -0.35 -11.95 29.06
C HIS A 135 0.84 -11.49 29.90
N ASP A 136 1.25 -12.31 30.87
CA ASP A 136 2.31 -11.94 31.83
C ASP A 136 2.05 -10.57 32.48
N THR A 137 2.97 -9.62 32.30
CA THR A 137 2.90 -8.24 32.81
C THR A 137 2.30 -7.25 31.82
N PHE A 138 2.04 -7.66 30.58
CA PHE A 138 1.57 -6.80 29.51
C PHE A 138 0.08 -6.97 29.25
N GLU A 139 -0.63 -5.85 29.15
CA GLU A 139 -2.05 -5.78 28.82
C GLU A 139 -2.24 -4.75 27.73
N ASP A 140 -2.96 -5.12 26.66
CA ASP A 140 -3.23 -4.21 25.54
C ASP A 140 -4.70 -4.17 25.15
N LEU A 141 -5.09 -3.03 24.60
CA LEU A 141 -6.39 -2.79 23.98
C LEU A 141 -6.44 -3.49 22.63
N CYS A 142 -7.24 -4.56 22.57
CA CYS A 142 -7.24 -5.48 21.45
C CYS A 142 -8.50 -6.36 21.48
N ARG A 143 -9.08 -6.65 20.32
CA ARG A 143 -10.26 -7.53 20.19
C ARG A 143 -9.91 -9.04 20.18
N GLY A 144 -8.66 -9.39 19.92
CA GLY A 144 -8.25 -10.76 19.64
C GLY A 144 -8.83 -11.29 18.32
N PRO A 145 -8.93 -12.62 18.13
CA PRO A 145 -8.49 -13.67 19.03
C PRO A 145 -6.97 -13.79 19.15
N HIS A 146 -6.53 -14.37 20.27
CA HIS A 146 -5.14 -14.76 20.53
C HIS A 146 -4.98 -16.28 20.58
N VAL A 147 -3.73 -16.76 20.65
CA VAL A 147 -3.43 -18.13 21.07
C VAL A 147 -3.76 -18.30 22.55
N ASP A 148 -3.99 -19.52 23.02
CA ASP A 148 -4.36 -19.76 24.43
C ASP A 148 -3.17 -19.49 25.36
N SER A 149 -1.96 -19.85 24.91
CA SER A 149 -0.72 -19.65 25.66
C SER A 149 0.42 -19.23 24.77
N THR A 150 1.30 -18.38 25.31
CA THR A 150 2.59 -18.04 24.70
C THR A 150 3.47 -19.27 24.38
N SER A 151 3.19 -20.43 25.00
CA SER A 151 3.84 -21.69 24.67
C SER A 151 3.58 -22.22 23.26
N GLU A 152 2.52 -21.76 22.60
CA GLU A 152 2.22 -22.07 21.19
C GLU A 152 3.14 -21.32 20.22
N ILE A 153 3.75 -20.21 20.67
CA ILE A 153 4.74 -19.46 19.91
C ILE A 153 6.10 -20.13 20.10
N LYS A 154 6.55 -20.87 19.07
CA LYS A 154 7.85 -21.54 19.12
C LYS A 154 9.01 -20.52 19.11
N PRO A 155 9.95 -20.58 20.09
CA PRO A 155 11.05 -19.60 20.22
C PRO A 155 12.00 -19.49 19.01
N ASP A 156 12.00 -20.50 18.14
CA ASP A 156 12.82 -20.60 16.93
C ASP A 156 12.01 -20.41 15.63
N ALA A 157 10.73 -20.03 15.74
CA ALA A 157 9.83 -19.88 14.59
C ALA A 157 9.34 -18.44 14.37
N PHE A 158 9.94 -17.45 15.04
CA PHE A 158 9.73 -16.02 14.74
C PHE A 158 11.05 -15.27 14.52
N LYS A 159 10.95 -14.15 13.79
CA LYS A 159 12.08 -13.27 13.48
C LYS A 159 11.62 -11.82 13.38
N LEU A 160 12.36 -10.89 13.99
CA LEU A 160 12.20 -9.45 13.70
C LEU A 160 12.98 -9.10 12.42
N LEU A 161 12.32 -8.40 11.51
CA LEU A 161 12.79 -8.19 10.13
C LEU A 161 13.48 -6.84 9.93
N ARG A 162 12.81 -5.74 10.29
CA ARG A 162 13.29 -4.37 10.08
C ARG A 162 12.52 -3.36 10.94
N VAL A 163 13.10 -2.18 11.10
CA VAL A 163 12.42 -0.99 11.61
C VAL A 163 12.12 -0.03 10.45
N SER A 164 10.98 0.65 10.47
CA SER A 164 10.70 1.79 9.58
C SER A 164 10.05 2.93 10.36
N GLY A 165 10.03 4.13 9.77
CA GLY A 165 9.18 5.21 10.26
C GLY A 165 7.72 4.99 9.85
N ALA A 166 6.80 5.39 10.70
CA ALA A 166 5.37 5.52 10.39
C ALA A 166 4.87 6.84 11.00
N TYR A 167 3.78 7.38 10.47
CA TYR A 167 3.10 8.52 11.08
C TYR A 167 1.78 8.07 11.67
N TRP A 168 1.43 8.62 12.84
CA TRP A 168 0.18 8.27 13.48
C TRP A 168 -1.02 8.60 12.58
N ARG A 169 -1.91 7.62 12.35
CA ARG A 169 -3.01 7.66 11.36
C ARG A 169 -2.58 8.00 9.91
N GLY A 170 -1.30 7.84 9.57
CA GLY A 170 -0.78 8.16 8.23
C GLY A 170 -0.68 9.67 7.94
N ASP A 171 -0.82 10.53 8.95
CA ASP A 171 -0.74 11.98 8.80
C ASP A 171 0.67 12.49 9.14
N GLU A 172 1.37 13.00 8.13
CA GLU A 172 2.75 13.50 8.22
C GLU A 172 2.95 14.68 9.18
N ASN A 173 1.86 15.34 9.59
CA ASN A 173 1.89 16.42 10.59
C ASN A 173 1.83 15.90 12.03
N ARG A 174 1.64 14.58 12.22
CA ARG A 174 1.54 13.94 13.55
C ARG A 174 2.87 13.32 13.97
N PRO A 175 3.04 12.92 15.24
CA PRO A 175 4.28 12.31 15.71
C PRO A 175 4.74 11.14 14.84
N GLN A 176 6.05 11.11 14.57
CA GLN A 176 6.69 10.02 13.87
C GLN A 176 6.92 8.86 14.84
N LEU A 177 6.36 7.70 14.50
CA LEU A 177 6.48 6.44 15.22
C LEU A 177 7.53 5.54 14.59
N GLN A 178 8.05 4.61 15.37
CA GLN A 178 8.95 3.56 14.94
C GLN A 178 8.19 2.24 14.83
N ARG A 179 8.05 1.76 13.60
CA ARG A 179 7.38 0.50 13.27
C ARG A 179 8.37 -0.64 13.24
N ILE A 180 8.19 -1.63 14.12
CA ILE A 180 8.96 -2.88 14.06
C ILE A 180 8.17 -3.92 13.28
N TYR A 181 8.75 -4.47 12.22
CA TYR A 181 8.18 -5.60 11.47
C TYR A 181 8.73 -6.92 11.98
N GLY A 182 7.84 -7.91 12.15
CA GLY A 182 8.19 -9.28 12.51
C GLY A 182 7.41 -10.31 11.72
N THR A 183 7.85 -11.56 11.77
CA THR A 183 7.15 -12.71 11.19
C THR A 183 7.20 -13.88 12.15
N VAL A 184 6.19 -14.74 12.10
CA VAL A 184 6.09 -15.98 12.90
C VAL A 184 5.43 -17.06 12.07
N TRP A 185 5.90 -18.30 12.24
CA TRP A 185 5.45 -19.48 11.52
C TRP A 185 5.19 -20.65 12.48
N PRO A 186 4.42 -21.67 12.07
CA PRO A 186 4.16 -22.85 12.90
C PRO A 186 5.41 -23.60 13.35
N ASN A 187 6.52 -23.47 12.63
CA ASN A 187 7.80 -24.11 12.95
C ASN A 187 8.98 -23.41 12.28
N LYS A 188 10.19 -23.77 12.74
CA LYS A 188 11.47 -23.25 12.22
C LYS A 188 11.66 -23.47 10.72
N LYS A 189 11.25 -24.62 10.18
CA LYS A 189 11.42 -24.95 8.76
C LYS A 189 10.63 -23.98 7.86
N GLU A 190 9.40 -23.67 8.25
CA GLU A 190 8.56 -22.69 7.52
C GLU A 190 9.10 -21.26 7.64
N LEU A 191 9.61 -20.88 8.82
CA LEU A 191 10.31 -19.60 8.99
C LEU A 191 11.52 -19.51 8.06
N GLU A 192 12.39 -20.52 8.04
CA GLU A 192 13.58 -20.54 7.17
C GLU A 192 13.19 -20.50 5.69
N ALA A 193 12.15 -21.23 5.29
CA ALA A 193 11.63 -21.17 3.93
C ALA A 193 11.15 -19.75 3.56
N TYR A 194 10.45 -19.06 4.47
CA TYR A 194 10.03 -17.68 4.26
C TYR A 194 11.21 -16.71 4.18
N LEU A 195 12.17 -16.80 5.10
CA LEU A 195 13.37 -15.96 5.07
C LEU A 195 14.19 -16.17 3.80
N ASN A 196 14.32 -17.41 3.33
CA ASN A 196 14.97 -17.72 2.06
C ASN A 196 14.22 -17.09 0.87
N ARG A 197 12.88 -17.12 0.85
CA ARG A 197 12.08 -16.42 -0.17
C ARG A 197 12.32 -14.91 -0.16
N LEU A 198 12.41 -14.29 1.02
CA LEU A 198 12.73 -12.87 1.14
C LEU A 198 14.13 -12.54 0.59
N GLU A 199 15.13 -13.36 0.87
CA GLU A 199 16.47 -13.17 0.32
C GLU A 199 16.51 -13.36 -1.20
N GLU A 200 15.81 -14.37 -1.73
CA GLU A 200 15.67 -14.54 -3.17
C GLU A 200 14.93 -13.38 -3.84
N ALA A 201 13.91 -12.82 -3.19
CA ALA A 201 13.20 -11.63 -3.66
C ALA A 201 14.12 -10.39 -3.67
N LYS A 202 14.91 -10.16 -2.62
CA LYS A 202 15.90 -9.05 -2.56
C LYS A 202 16.93 -9.14 -3.68
N LYS A 203 17.35 -10.35 -4.07
CA LYS A 203 18.27 -10.55 -5.20
C LYS A 203 17.66 -10.14 -6.54
N ARG A 204 16.33 -10.18 -6.66
CA ARG A 204 15.56 -9.88 -7.89
C ARG A 204 14.89 -8.51 -7.86
N ASP A 205 15.22 -7.68 -6.87
CA ASP A 205 14.72 -6.31 -6.78
C ASP A 205 15.18 -5.50 -8.00
N HIS A 206 14.24 -4.94 -8.76
CA HIS A 206 14.53 -4.20 -9.98
C HIS A 206 15.37 -2.95 -9.74
N ARG A 207 15.39 -2.39 -8.52
CA ARG A 207 16.25 -1.26 -8.16
C ARG A 207 17.71 -1.68 -8.06
N LYS A 208 17.94 -2.87 -7.53
CA LYS A 208 19.27 -3.50 -7.49
C LYS A 208 19.71 -3.89 -8.90
N LEU A 209 18.90 -4.70 -9.58
CA LEU A 209 19.21 -5.17 -10.93
C LEU A 209 19.32 -4.04 -11.94
N GLY A 210 18.44 -3.04 -11.88
CA GLY A 210 18.45 -1.87 -12.75
C GLY A 210 19.76 -1.07 -12.64
N ARG A 211 20.35 -1.00 -11.44
CA ARG A 211 21.67 -0.40 -11.24
C ARG A 211 22.80 -1.30 -11.73
N GLU A 212 22.78 -2.58 -11.35
CA GLU A 212 23.83 -3.56 -11.70
C GLU A 212 23.92 -3.81 -13.21
N LEU A 213 22.79 -3.82 -13.91
CA LEU A 213 22.71 -3.99 -15.36
C LEU A 213 22.90 -2.66 -16.14
N GLY A 214 22.85 -1.53 -15.42
CA GLY A 214 22.93 -0.19 -15.99
C GLY A 214 21.74 0.10 -16.91
N LEU A 215 20.52 -0.02 -16.38
CA LEU A 215 19.26 0.23 -17.10
C LEU A 215 18.73 1.63 -16.83
N PHE A 216 18.69 2.06 -15.57
CA PHE A 216 18.18 3.38 -15.19
C PHE A 216 18.88 3.93 -13.94
N HIS A 217 18.78 5.25 -13.78
CA HIS A 217 19.23 5.98 -12.59
C HIS A 217 18.13 6.91 -12.09
N PHE A 218 18.25 7.32 -10.83
CA PHE A 218 17.52 8.46 -10.26
C PHE A 218 18.57 9.47 -9.82
N SER A 219 18.27 10.76 -10.01
CA SER A 219 19.13 11.87 -9.60
C SER A 219 18.34 12.81 -8.71
N ASP A 220 18.90 13.17 -7.57
CA ASP A 220 18.30 14.16 -6.67
C ASP A 220 18.15 15.52 -7.35
N GLU A 221 19.04 15.86 -8.29
CA GLU A 221 18.96 17.11 -9.08
C GLU A 221 17.80 17.11 -10.07
N VAL A 222 17.44 15.94 -10.62
CA VAL A 222 16.29 15.81 -11.53
C VAL A 222 14.97 15.74 -10.74
N GLY A 223 15.03 15.13 -9.55
CA GLY A 223 13.92 15.04 -8.62
C GLY A 223 13.42 13.61 -8.42
N PRO A 224 12.83 13.33 -7.24
CA PRO A 224 12.41 11.98 -6.88
C PRO A 224 11.24 11.50 -7.73
N GLY A 225 11.29 10.22 -8.13
CA GLY A 225 10.24 9.59 -8.93
C GLY A 225 10.29 9.96 -10.41
N ILE A 226 11.36 10.58 -10.88
CA ILE A 226 11.60 10.89 -12.30
C ILE A 226 12.80 10.05 -12.78
N PRO A 227 12.55 8.94 -13.49
CA PRO A 227 13.61 8.02 -13.88
C PRO A 227 14.44 8.53 -15.07
N LEU A 228 15.74 8.28 -15.03
CA LEU A 228 16.67 8.51 -16.13
C LEU A 228 17.03 7.17 -16.76
N LEU A 229 16.49 6.90 -17.96
CA LEU A 229 16.85 5.69 -18.69
C LEU A 229 18.23 5.84 -19.35
N THR A 230 19.09 4.85 -19.13
CA THR A 230 20.35 4.72 -19.86
C THR A 230 20.07 4.28 -21.31
N PRO A 231 21.06 4.25 -22.21
CA PRO A 231 20.88 3.67 -23.55
C PRO A 231 20.33 2.23 -23.54
N LYS A 232 20.73 1.40 -22.57
CA LYS A 232 20.20 0.02 -22.44
C LYS A 232 18.75 0.00 -21.98
N GLY A 233 18.40 0.81 -20.98
CA GLY A 233 17.02 0.93 -20.50
C GLY A 233 16.09 1.53 -21.54
N ALA A 234 16.56 2.54 -22.28
CA ALA A 234 15.83 3.14 -23.39
C ALA A 234 15.61 2.14 -24.54
N MET A 235 16.61 1.32 -24.88
CA MET A 235 16.46 0.26 -25.87
C MET A 235 15.45 -0.81 -25.43
N MET A 236 15.51 -1.23 -24.17
CA MET A 236 14.52 -2.16 -23.60
C MET A 236 13.10 -1.60 -23.73
N ARG A 237 12.91 -0.34 -23.31
CA ARG A 237 11.63 0.37 -23.48
C ARG A 237 11.19 0.41 -24.94
N HIS A 238 12.10 0.77 -25.86
CA HIS A 238 11.79 0.84 -27.28
C HIS A 238 11.29 -0.50 -27.85
N LEU A 239 11.95 -1.61 -27.50
CA LEU A 239 11.53 -2.94 -27.94
C LEU A 239 10.14 -3.31 -27.40
N MET A 240 9.86 -2.97 -26.14
CA MET A 240 8.55 -3.19 -25.52
C MET A 240 7.46 -2.36 -26.20
N GLU A 241 7.70 -1.06 -26.40
CA GLU A 241 6.77 -0.15 -27.08
C GLU A 241 6.52 -0.59 -28.53
N GLN A 242 7.55 -1.04 -29.24
CA GLN A 242 7.42 -1.53 -30.60
C GLN A 242 6.52 -2.79 -30.65
N TYR A 243 6.76 -3.76 -29.77
CA TYR A 243 5.95 -4.97 -29.73
C TYR A 243 4.48 -4.69 -29.40
N VAL A 244 4.22 -3.85 -28.39
CA VAL A 244 2.85 -3.48 -28.01
C VAL A 244 2.17 -2.73 -29.15
N ARG A 245 2.84 -1.75 -29.75
CA ARG A 245 2.34 -1.00 -30.92
C ARG A 245 1.97 -1.91 -32.09
N GLU A 246 2.87 -2.83 -32.45
CA GLU A 246 2.62 -3.78 -33.52
C GLU A 246 1.42 -4.68 -33.21
N SER A 247 1.23 -5.04 -31.93
CA SER A 247 0.10 -5.85 -31.47
C SER A 247 -1.21 -5.06 -31.53
N GLU A 248 -1.24 -3.85 -30.98
CA GLU A 248 -2.37 -2.93 -31.08
C GLU A 248 -2.80 -2.71 -32.54
N ILE A 249 -1.86 -2.47 -33.46
CA ILE A 249 -2.15 -2.31 -34.89
C ILE A 249 -2.77 -3.58 -35.49
N ARG A 250 -2.28 -4.78 -35.15
CA ARG A 250 -2.88 -6.05 -35.62
C ARG A 250 -4.34 -6.20 -35.16
N TYR A 251 -4.66 -5.66 -33.98
CA TYR A 251 -5.99 -5.67 -33.38
C TYR A 251 -6.87 -4.48 -33.82
N GLY A 252 -6.39 -3.68 -34.78
CA GLY A 252 -7.16 -2.57 -35.34
C GLY A 252 -7.23 -1.34 -34.44
N TYR A 253 -6.23 -1.15 -33.57
CA TYR A 253 -6.03 0.12 -32.88
C TYR A 253 -5.34 1.13 -33.79
N GLU A 254 -5.81 2.37 -33.70
CA GLU A 254 -5.30 3.52 -34.39
C GLU A 254 -4.48 4.38 -33.44
N HIS A 255 -3.20 4.52 -33.75
CA HIS A 255 -2.31 5.29 -32.88
C HIS A 255 -2.47 6.79 -33.09
N VAL A 256 -2.72 7.48 -31.98
CA VAL A 256 -2.86 8.93 -31.92
C VAL A 256 -1.80 9.52 -31.00
N TRP A 257 -1.71 10.85 -30.98
CA TRP A 257 -0.83 11.58 -30.08
C TRP A 257 -1.54 12.81 -29.52
N THR A 258 -1.47 12.99 -28.21
CA THR A 258 -2.06 14.14 -27.52
C THR A 258 -1.03 14.83 -26.62
N GLY A 259 -1.07 16.16 -26.58
CA GLY A 259 -0.14 16.97 -25.80
C GLY A 259 -0.16 16.66 -24.30
N ASN A 260 0.94 17.00 -23.61
CA ASN A 260 1.11 16.73 -22.17
C ASN A 260 0.60 17.85 -21.26
N LEU A 261 0.42 19.04 -21.83
CA LEU A 261 -0.08 20.24 -21.16
C LEU A 261 -1.50 20.51 -21.62
N VAL A 262 -2.43 20.53 -20.68
CA VAL A 262 -3.86 20.57 -20.96
C VAL A 262 -4.52 21.62 -20.09
N LYS A 263 -5.49 22.36 -20.65
CA LYS A 263 -6.26 23.37 -19.91
C LYS A 263 -7.00 22.72 -18.74
N GLU A 264 -6.92 23.34 -17.57
CA GLU A 264 -7.58 22.83 -16.35
C GLU A 264 -9.09 22.68 -16.53
N SER A 265 -9.71 23.55 -17.32
CA SER A 265 -11.15 23.48 -17.63
C SER A 265 -11.58 22.19 -18.29
N LEU A 266 -10.69 21.50 -19.03
CA LEU A 266 -10.99 20.17 -19.57
C LEU A 266 -11.11 19.14 -18.44
N TYR A 267 -10.24 19.22 -17.43
CA TYR A 267 -10.27 18.33 -16.28
C TYR A 267 -11.51 18.56 -15.42
N ALA A 268 -11.91 19.83 -15.20
CA ALA A 268 -13.17 20.16 -14.56
C ALA A 268 -14.38 19.59 -15.34
N LYS A 269 -14.41 19.76 -16.66
CA LYS A 269 -15.48 19.19 -17.52
C LYS A 269 -15.56 17.67 -17.40
N SER A 270 -14.41 17.00 -17.31
CA SER A 270 -14.33 15.54 -17.21
C SER A 270 -14.52 14.98 -15.79
N GLY A 271 -14.63 15.82 -14.76
CA GLY A 271 -14.77 15.39 -13.36
C GLY A 271 -13.45 15.02 -12.67
N HIS A 272 -12.30 15.14 -13.35
CA HIS A 272 -11.01 14.76 -12.78
C HIS A 272 -10.48 15.78 -11.78
N LEU A 273 -10.82 17.05 -11.95
CA LEU A 273 -10.36 18.09 -11.03
C LEU A 273 -10.98 17.91 -9.64
N GLU A 274 -12.22 17.44 -9.57
CA GLU A 274 -12.94 17.20 -8.33
C GLU A 274 -12.44 15.94 -7.61
N ASN A 275 -12.14 14.88 -8.38
CA ASN A 275 -11.83 13.56 -7.83
C ASN A 275 -10.32 13.28 -7.65
N TYR A 276 -9.45 13.92 -8.44
CA TYR A 276 -8.02 13.61 -8.49
C TYR A 276 -7.12 14.81 -8.21
N ARG A 277 -7.66 15.95 -7.76
CA ARG A 277 -6.92 17.21 -7.54
C ARG A 277 -5.61 17.01 -6.78
N ASP A 278 -5.67 16.26 -5.70
CA ASP A 278 -4.56 16.06 -4.77
C ASP A 278 -3.46 15.17 -5.36
N SER A 279 -3.78 14.39 -6.40
CA SER A 279 -2.84 13.56 -7.16
C SER A 279 -2.37 14.23 -8.45
N MET A 280 -2.80 15.46 -8.75
CA MET A 280 -2.36 16.23 -9.91
C MET A 280 -1.24 17.18 -9.52
N TYR A 281 -0.26 17.36 -10.42
CA TYR A 281 0.74 18.41 -10.24
C TYR A 281 0.06 19.80 -10.16
N PRO A 282 0.65 20.73 -9.38
CA PRO A 282 0.15 22.10 -9.30
C PRO A 282 -0.04 22.73 -10.69
N PRO A 283 -1.05 23.59 -10.85
CA PRO A 283 -1.31 24.23 -12.13
C PRO A 283 -0.21 25.23 -12.51
N MET A 284 0.06 25.34 -13.80
CA MET A 284 0.82 26.43 -14.41
C MET A 284 -0.17 27.52 -14.83
N VAL A 285 -0.01 28.71 -14.28
CA VAL A 285 -0.88 29.86 -14.54
C VAL A 285 -0.10 30.85 -15.42
N GLU A 286 -0.59 31.14 -16.62
CA GLU A 286 0.07 32.11 -17.52
C GLU A 286 0.08 33.53 -16.93
N ASP A 287 -1.06 33.96 -16.38
CA ASP A 287 -1.29 35.27 -15.75
C ASP A 287 -2.37 35.09 -14.64
N ALA A 288 -2.13 35.69 -13.48
CA ALA A 288 -3.00 35.59 -12.31
C ALA A 288 -4.39 36.24 -12.50
N GLU A 289 -4.54 37.22 -13.39
CA GLU A 289 -5.82 37.94 -13.57
C GLU A 289 -6.63 37.44 -14.78
N HIS A 290 -5.97 37.06 -15.89
CA HIS A 290 -6.65 36.72 -17.15
C HIS A 290 -6.02 35.53 -17.93
N GLY A 291 -5.03 34.85 -17.35
CA GLY A 291 -4.27 33.81 -18.03
C GLY A 291 -4.98 32.47 -18.08
N GLN A 292 -4.58 31.62 -19.03
CA GLN A 292 -5.04 30.24 -19.03
C GLN A 292 -4.33 29.45 -17.92
N VAL A 293 -5.07 28.51 -17.33
CA VAL A 293 -4.55 27.58 -16.33
C VAL A 293 -4.31 26.23 -17.01
N TYR A 294 -3.07 25.77 -17.00
CA TYR A 294 -2.68 24.47 -17.55
C TYR A 294 -2.26 23.52 -16.44
N ARG A 295 -2.43 22.23 -16.70
CA ARG A 295 -1.89 21.16 -15.88
C ARG A 295 -1.15 20.15 -16.75
N LEU A 296 -0.14 19.53 -16.16
CA LEU A 296 0.40 18.28 -16.68
C LEU A 296 -0.69 17.21 -16.61
N LYS A 297 -0.85 16.42 -17.68
CA LYS A 297 -1.90 15.40 -17.74
C LYS A 297 -1.66 14.26 -16.74
N PRO A 298 -2.60 13.97 -15.81
CA PRO A 298 -2.50 12.81 -14.92
C PRO A 298 -3.02 11.52 -15.57
N MET A 299 -3.80 11.66 -16.63
CA MET A 299 -4.41 10.60 -17.43
C MET A 299 -4.80 11.13 -18.81
N ASN A 300 -5.03 10.24 -19.76
CA ASN A 300 -5.20 10.63 -21.16
C ASN A 300 -6.65 10.74 -21.63
N CYS A 301 -7.59 10.12 -20.92
CA CYS A 301 -8.99 9.96 -21.33
C CYS A 301 -9.60 11.27 -21.85
N PRO A 302 -9.52 12.43 -21.14
CA PRO A 302 -10.13 13.67 -21.62
C PRO A 302 -9.57 14.14 -22.96
N SER A 303 -8.30 13.88 -23.25
CA SER A 303 -7.65 14.26 -24.50
C SER A 303 -8.11 13.40 -25.67
N HIS A 304 -8.24 12.07 -25.47
CA HIS A 304 -8.82 11.16 -26.47
C HIS A 304 -10.29 11.48 -26.75
N MET A 305 -11.09 11.78 -25.73
CA MET A 305 -12.48 12.24 -25.92
C MET A 305 -12.54 13.57 -26.68
N THR A 306 -11.61 14.49 -26.43
CA THR A 306 -11.52 15.76 -27.15
C THR A 306 -11.17 15.51 -28.62
N LEU A 307 -10.15 14.68 -28.89
CA LEU A 307 -9.77 14.31 -30.26
C LEU A 307 -10.93 13.66 -31.03
N TYR A 308 -11.63 12.71 -30.41
CA TYR A 308 -12.82 12.09 -30.99
C TYR A 308 -13.85 13.15 -31.41
N ASN A 309 -14.15 14.13 -30.55
CA ASN A 309 -15.08 15.20 -30.90
C ASN A 309 -14.56 16.13 -32.01
N GLU A 310 -13.28 16.49 -31.99
CA GLU A 310 -12.66 17.39 -32.97
C GLU A 310 -12.50 16.74 -34.36
N MET A 311 -12.43 15.40 -34.42
CA MET A 311 -12.48 14.65 -35.69
C MET A 311 -13.84 14.75 -36.40
N GLY A 312 -14.86 15.30 -35.74
CA GLY A 312 -16.15 15.63 -36.34
C GLY A 312 -17.23 14.61 -36.03
N VAL A 313 -18.15 14.43 -36.99
CA VAL A 313 -19.31 13.54 -36.84
C VAL A 313 -18.94 12.13 -37.26
N HIS A 314 -19.13 11.17 -36.37
CA HIS A 314 -18.88 9.75 -36.60
C HIS A 314 -20.16 9.01 -36.98
N SER A 315 -20.09 8.20 -38.03
CA SER A 315 -21.11 7.24 -38.43
C SER A 315 -21.04 5.99 -37.56
N TYR A 316 -22.19 5.38 -37.26
CA TYR A 316 -22.23 4.08 -36.57
C TYR A 316 -21.44 2.97 -37.29
N ARG A 317 -21.18 3.14 -38.59
CA ARG A 317 -20.40 2.19 -39.40
C ARG A 317 -18.89 2.25 -39.14
N GLU A 318 -18.42 3.32 -38.51
CA GLU A 318 -17.02 3.50 -38.15
C GLU A 318 -16.70 2.78 -36.83
N PHE A 319 -17.72 2.46 -36.03
CA PHE A 319 -17.50 1.76 -34.77
C PHE A 319 -17.22 0.26 -34.97
N PRO A 320 -16.31 -0.32 -34.19
CA PRO A 320 -15.58 0.31 -33.07
C PRO A 320 -14.35 1.13 -33.52
N LEU A 321 -14.19 2.33 -32.95
CA LEU A 321 -12.97 3.14 -33.07
C LEU A 321 -12.08 2.90 -31.86
N ARG A 322 -10.80 2.62 -32.07
CA ARG A 322 -9.87 2.21 -31.00
C ARG A 322 -8.65 3.11 -31.00
N PHE A 323 -8.61 4.13 -30.16
CA PHE A 323 -7.44 4.99 -30.07
C PHE A 323 -6.41 4.40 -29.10
N ALA A 324 -5.16 4.32 -29.53
CA ALA A 324 -4.03 3.89 -28.69
C ALA A 324 -2.93 4.95 -28.67
N GLU A 325 -2.28 5.15 -27.53
CA GLU A 325 -1.20 6.12 -27.37
C GLU A 325 -0.27 5.71 -26.23
N PHE A 326 1.05 5.79 -26.46
CA PHE A 326 2.04 5.70 -25.38
C PHE A 326 2.06 7.03 -24.61
N CYS A 327 1.13 7.14 -23.67
CA CYS A 327 0.77 8.37 -22.99
C CYS A 327 1.76 8.69 -21.89
N THR A 328 2.52 9.77 -22.04
CA THR A 328 3.32 10.30 -20.92
C THR A 328 2.41 11.04 -19.95
N LEU A 329 2.39 10.58 -18.70
CA LEU A 329 1.51 11.07 -17.64
C LEU A 329 2.31 11.49 -16.41
N TYR A 330 1.72 12.38 -15.61
CA TYR A 330 2.33 12.94 -14.41
C TYR A 330 1.39 12.84 -13.22
N ARG A 331 1.82 12.14 -12.17
CA ARG A 331 1.07 11.97 -10.93
C ARG A 331 1.86 12.53 -9.76
N PHE A 332 1.21 13.33 -8.93
CA PHE A 332 1.81 13.97 -7.76
C PHE A 332 1.86 13.01 -6.56
N GLU A 333 2.52 11.87 -6.76
CA GLU A 333 2.74 10.86 -5.72
C GLU A 333 3.57 11.45 -4.57
N LYS A 334 3.22 11.09 -3.33
CA LYS A 334 3.96 11.57 -2.15
C LYS A 334 5.36 10.96 -2.15
N ALA A 335 6.34 11.68 -1.61
CA ALA A 335 7.73 11.24 -1.63
C ALA A 335 7.94 9.86 -0.99
N GLY A 336 7.21 9.55 0.09
CA GLY A 336 7.25 8.26 0.77
C GLY A 336 6.60 7.09 0.01
N GLU A 337 5.83 7.37 -1.04
CA GLU A 337 5.16 6.35 -1.87
C GLU A 337 6.04 5.90 -3.04
N LEU A 338 7.04 6.70 -3.42
CA LEU A 338 7.89 6.43 -4.57
C LEU A 338 8.76 5.18 -4.36
N ASN A 339 8.82 4.32 -5.36
CA ASN A 339 9.57 3.06 -5.26
C ASN A 339 10.12 2.57 -6.61
N GLY A 340 11.38 2.92 -6.88
CA GLY A 340 12.07 2.53 -8.11
C GLY A 340 11.24 2.89 -9.35
N MET A 341 11.16 1.96 -10.32
CA MET A 341 10.28 2.08 -11.48
C MET A 341 8.82 1.65 -11.24
N THR A 342 8.48 1.11 -10.06
CA THR A 342 7.13 0.57 -9.80
C THR A 342 6.14 1.67 -9.43
N ARG A 343 6.61 2.73 -8.77
CA ARG A 343 5.80 3.90 -8.43
C ARG A 343 6.63 5.17 -8.62
N VAL A 344 6.28 5.93 -9.65
CA VAL A 344 7.01 7.09 -10.18
C VAL A 344 6.04 8.25 -10.39
N ARG A 345 6.58 9.47 -10.50
CA ARG A 345 5.79 10.67 -10.80
C ARG A 345 5.62 10.92 -12.29
N SER A 346 6.56 10.45 -13.10
CA SER A 346 6.49 10.51 -14.56
C SER A 346 6.52 9.08 -15.09
N LEU A 347 5.46 8.71 -15.82
CA LEU A 347 5.30 7.39 -16.42
C LEU A 347 4.79 7.50 -17.85
N THR A 348 4.94 6.43 -18.61
CA THR A 348 4.29 6.26 -19.91
C THR A 348 3.44 5.00 -19.86
N GLN A 349 2.14 5.14 -20.12
CA GLN A 349 1.22 4.01 -20.26
C GLN A 349 1.00 3.70 -21.74
N ASP A 350 0.93 2.43 -22.09
CA ASP A 350 0.28 1.89 -23.28
C ASP A 350 -1.24 2.04 -23.15
N ASP A 351 -1.70 3.30 -23.22
CA ASP A 351 -3.08 3.67 -22.90
C ASP A 351 -3.96 3.62 -24.16
N CYS A 352 -5.22 3.24 -24.00
CA CYS A 352 -6.15 3.14 -25.11
C CYS A 352 -7.58 3.47 -24.69
N HIS A 353 -8.36 4.00 -25.63
CA HIS A 353 -9.79 4.30 -25.44
C HIS A 353 -10.58 3.80 -26.65
N ILE A 354 -11.57 2.95 -26.37
CA ILE A 354 -12.44 2.36 -27.39
C ILE A 354 -13.79 3.07 -27.37
N PHE A 355 -14.18 3.60 -28.53
CA PHE A 355 -15.51 4.15 -28.78
C PHE A 355 -16.31 3.10 -29.56
N CYS A 356 -17.36 2.59 -28.94
CA CYS A 356 -18.17 1.51 -29.49
C CYS A 356 -19.65 1.70 -29.13
N THR A 357 -20.53 0.99 -29.84
CA THR A 357 -21.96 0.95 -29.48
C THR A 357 -22.18 0.06 -28.25
N PRO A 358 -23.30 0.22 -27.50
CA PRO A 358 -23.58 -0.63 -26.35
C PRO A 358 -23.55 -2.13 -26.66
N GLU A 359 -23.97 -2.53 -27.86
CA GLU A 359 -23.99 -3.93 -28.30
C GLU A 359 -22.59 -4.49 -28.56
N GLN A 360 -21.59 -3.64 -28.77
CA GLN A 360 -20.19 -4.01 -29.04
C GLN A 360 -19.35 -4.13 -27.77
N ILE A 361 -19.85 -3.70 -26.60
CA ILE A 361 -19.08 -3.67 -25.34
C ILE A 361 -18.50 -5.05 -25.00
N GLU A 362 -19.31 -6.10 -25.07
CA GLU A 362 -18.88 -7.47 -24.73
C GLU A 362 -17.78 -7.97 -25.67
N SER A 363 -17.91 -7.74 -26.98
CA SER A 363 -16.92 -8.15 -27.97
C SER A 363 -15.61 -7.37 -27.83
N GLU A 364 -15.67 -6.06 -27.58
CA GLU A 364 -14.50 -5.22 -27.41
C GLU A 364 -13.76 -5.52 -26.09
N PHE A 365 -14.50 -5.77 -25.02
CA PHE A 365 -13.90 -6.21 -23.75
C PHE A 365 -13.21 -7.57 -23.88
N SER A 366 -13.85 -8.52 -24.58
CA SER A 366 -13.26 -9.83 -24.87
C SER A 366 -11.98 -9.73 -25.70
N LEU A 367 -11.96 -8.82 -26.68
CA LEU A 367 -10.79 -8.55 -27.52
C LEU A 367 -9.64 -7.94 -26.70
N ALA A 368 -9.93 -7.00 -25.80
CA ALA A 368 -8.94 -6.41 -24.90
C ALA A 368 -8.31 -7.48 -23.98
N LEU A 369 -9.12 -8.38 -23.42
CA LEU A 369 -8.62 -9.50 -22.61
C LEU A 369 -7.76 -10.47 -23.43
N GLN A 370 -8.11 -10.70 -24.70
CA GLN A 370 -7.30 -11.52 -25.59
C GLN A 370 -5.92 -10.87 -25.85
N LEU A 371 -5.88 -9.57 -26.12
CA LEU A 371 -4.63 -8.83 -26.31
C LEU A 371 -3.76 -8.86 -25.05
N ILE A 372 -4.34 -8.64 -23.87
CA ILE A 372 -3.63 -8.73 -22.58
C ILE A 372 -3.01 -10.12 -22.41
N ARG A 373 -3.75 -11.19 -22.72
CA ARG A 373 -3.24 -12.58 -22.65
C ARG A 373 -2.10 -12.82 -23.62
N GLU A 374 -2.19 -12.36 -24.88
CA GLU A 374 -1.10 -12.49 -25.85
C GLU A 374 0.19 -11.83 -25.34
N VAL A 375 0.08 -10.62 -24.79
CA VAL A 375 1.21 -9.88 -24.22
C VAL A 375 1.80 -10.64 -23.03
N PHE A 376 0.97 -11.09 -22.09
CA PHE A 376 1.42 -11.83 -20.92
C PHE A 376 2.10 -13.16 -21.29
N GLU A 377 1.53 -13.93 -22.21
CA GLU A 377 2.13 -15.17 -22.71
C GLU A 377 3.47 -14.91 -23.39
N THR A 378 3.59 -13.83 -24.16
CA THR A 378 4.84 -13.45 -24.86
C THR A 378 5.95 -13.10 -23.87
N TYR A 379 5.63 -12.41 -22.78
CA TYR A 379 6.61 -12.11 -21.71
C TYR A 379 6.77 -13.25 -20.68
N GLY A 380 6.04 -14.36 -20.83
CA GLY A 380 6.10 -15.50 -19.92
C GLY A 380 5.49 -15.23 -18.54
N PHE A 381 4.50 -14.34 -18.45
CA PHE A 381 3.76 -14.06 -17.23
C PHE A 381 2.58 -15.04 -17.08
N TYR A 382 2.73 -16.00 -16.17
CA TYR A 382 1.71 -17.04 -15.90
C TYR A 382 1.04 -16.94 -14.52
N ASP A 383 1.59 -16.11 -13.63
CA ASP A 383 1.09 -15.93 -12.26
C ASP A 383 0.46 -14.53 -12.15
N TYR A 384 -0.82 -14.44 -12.53
CA TYR A 384 -1.61 -13.21 -12.49
C TYR A 384 -3.09 -13.53 -12.22
N TYR A 385 -3.82 -12.52 -11.74
CA TYR A 385 -5.26 -12.58 -11.54
C TYR A 385 -5.91 -11.57 -12.50
N VAL A 386 -7.09 -11.91 -13.05
CA VAL A 386 -7.89 -11.03 -13.91
C VAL A 386 -9.12 -10.57 -13.15
#